data_AF-A0A9D8G904-F1
#
_entry.id   AF-A0A9D8G904-F1
#
_cell.length_a   1.000
_cell.length_b   1.000
_cell.length_c   1.000
_cell.angle_alpha   90.00
_cell.angle_beta   90.00
_cell.angle_gamma   90.00
#
_symmetry.space_group_name_H-M   'P 1'
#
loop_
_entity.id
_entity.type
_entity.pdbx_description
1 polymer ?
#
loop_
_entity_poly.entity_id
_entity_poly.type
_entity_poly.pdbx_seq_one_letter_code
_entity_poly.pdbx_strand_id
1 'polypeptide(L)'
;LFERSLQLCVISPSAVVLARSLFDEVGGFDETFVVCEDYELWLRITWREQVGFLPEPLVVKRGGHTDQLSRSVAATDRYRIRAIDKILRSGKLNERQRQSAIAELERKCRIVAQGCRKRGKTEEAEQLLAVVEKHR
;
A
#
# COMPACT_ATOMS: atom_id res chain seq x y z
N LEU A 1 8.94 1.40 -10.74
CA LEU A 1 8.01 2.26 -9.97
C LEU A 1 7.41 1.49 -8.80
N PHE A 2 6.99 0.23 -9.03
CA PHE A 2 6.53 -0.70 -8.00
C PHE A 2 7.29 -0.61 -6.67
N GLU A 3 8.63 -0.69 -6.69
CA GLU A 3 9.44 -0.70 -5.47
C GLU A 3 9.33 0.61 -4.67
N ARG A 4 9.16 1.74 -5.37
CA ARG A 4 8.89 3.03 -4.72
C ARG A 4 7.47 3.06 -4.14
N SER A 5 6.50 2.48 -4.86
CA SER A 5 5.10 2.36 -4.41
C SER A 5 4.96 1.49 -3.16
N LEU A 6 5.87 0.56 -2.89
CA LEU A 6 5.88 -0.22 -1.64
C LEU A 6 6.18 0.67 -0.41
N GLN A 7 7.06 1.66 -0.56
CA GLN A 7 7.49 2.51 0.55
C GLN A 7 6.40 3.52 0.92
N LEU A 8 5.83 4.18 -0.08
CA LEU A 8 4.88 5.29 0.04
C LEU A 8 3.83 5.23 -1.08
N CYS A 9 2.66 5.84 -0.85
CA CYS A 9 1.71 6.10 -1.93
C CYS A 9 2.27 7.23 -2.80
N VAL A 10 3.00 6.87 -3.87
CA VAL A 10 3.71 7.81 -4.75
C VAL A 10 2.85 8.36 -5.89
N ILE A 11 1.64 7.81 -6.07
CA ILE A 11 0.69 8.22 -7.09
C ILE A 11 -0.56 8.77 -6.38
N SER A 12 -0.90 10.04 -6.63
CA SER A 12 -2.15 10.63 -6.13
C SER A 12 -3.28 10.35 -7.12
N PRO A 13 -4.43 9.77 -6.72
CA PRO A 13 -5.55 9.53 -7.63
C PRO A 13 -6.01 10.79 -8.39
N SER A 14 -5.91 11.96 -7.76
CA SER A 14 -6.23 13.26 -8.37
C SER A 14 -5.26 13.73 -9.46
N ALA A 15 -4.14 13.03 -9.68
CA ALA A 15 -3.07 13.41 -10.60
C ALA A 15 -2.81 12.33 -11.67
N VAL A 16 -3.78 11.46 -11.91
CA VAL A 16 -3.66 10.33 -12.84
C VAL A 16 -4.74 10.40 -13.89
N VAL A 17 -4.35 10.12 -15.13
CA VAL A 17 -5.26 9.67 -16.17
C VAL A 17 -4.98 8.19 -16.41
N LEU A 18 -6.02 7.37 -16.35
CA LEU A 18 -5.94 5.91 -16.45
C LEU A 18 -6.89 5.42 -17.54
N ALA A 19 -6.46 4.46 -18.35
CA ALA A 19 -7.34 3.79 -19.29
C ALA A 19 -8.45 3.04 -18.52
N ARG A 20 -9.71 3.27 -18.91
CA ARG A 20 -10.87 2.60 -18.29
C ARG A 20 -10.73 1.07 -18.29
N SER A 21 -10.30 0.51 -19.43
CA SER A 21 -10.10 -0.93 -19.57
C SER A 21 -9.11 -1.49 -18.54
N LEU A 22 -8.01 -0.78 -18.27
CA LEU A 22 -7.03 -1.19 -17.26
C LEU A 22 -7.62 -1.13 -15.85
N PHE A 23 -8.41 -0.09 -15.54
CA PHE A 23 -9.09 0.03 -14.24
C PHE A 23 -10.07 -1.12 -14.00
N ASP A 24 -10.86 -1.47 -15.03
CA ASP A 24 -11.81 -2.57 -14.98
C ASP A 24 -11.09 -3.93 -14.89
N GLU A 25 -10.00 -4.11 -15.64
CA GLU A 25 -9.21 -5.35 -15.65
C GLU A 25 -8.56 -5.64 -14.28
N VAL A 26 -8.07 -4.60 -13.59
CA VAL A 26 -7.53 -4.79 -12.24
C VAL A 26 -8.64 -4.99 -11.19
N GLY A 27 -9.90 -4.69 -11.52
CA GLY A 27 -11.07 -4.83 -10.65
C GLY A 27 -11.37 -3.61 -9.79
N GLY A 28 -10.99 -2.41 -10.23
CA GLY A 28 -11.29 -1.16 -9.52
C GLY A 28 -10.63 -1.05 -8.13
N PHE A 29 -11.21 -0.23 -7.25
CA PHE A 29 -10.81 -0.12 -5.84
C PHE A 29 -11.31 -1.32 -5.04
N ASP A 30 -10.48 -1.83 -4.14
CA ASP A 30 -10.94 -2.82 -3.16
C ASP A 30 -11.69 -2.11 -2.03
N GLU A 31 -13.02 -2.16 -2.05
CA GLU A 31 -13.90 -1.48 -1.08
C GLU A 31 -13.72 -1.97 0.37
N THR A 32 -13.02 -3.09 0.58
CA THR A 32 -12.66 -3.54 1.92
C THR A 32 -11.50 -2.74 2.54
N PHE A 33 -10.88 -1.83 1.78
CA PHE A 33 -9.92 -0.85 2.24
C PHE A 33 -10.61 0.50 2.45
N VAL A 34 -10.99 0.81 3.70
CA VAL A 34 -11.55 2.12 4.07
C VAL A 34 -10.52 3.25 4.05
N VAL A 35 -9.23 2.89 4.03
CA VAL A 35 -8.07 3.77 3.81
C VAL A 35 -7.00 3.00 3.05
N CYS A 36 -6.15 3.71 2.31
CA CYS A 36 -5.08 3.12 1.49
C CYS A 36 -5.60 2.21 0.35
N GLU A 37 -6.84 2.41 -0.08
CA GLU A 37 -7.43 1.85 -1.29
C GLU A 37 -6.64 2.25 -2.55
N ASP A 38 -6.14 3.48 -2.58
CA ASP A 38 -5.28 4.00 -3.63
C ASP A 38 -3.93 3.27 -3.66
N TYR A 39 -3.28 3.14 -2.51
CA TYR A 39 -2.03 2.42 -2.35
C TYR A 39 -2.16 0.96 -2.81
N GLU A 40 -3.23 0.27 -2.40
CA GLU A 40 -3.49 -1.11 -2.80
C GLU A 40 -3.71 -1.23 -4.32
N LEU A 41 -4.49 -0.32 -4.92
CA LEU A 41 -4.69 -0.24 -6.37
C LEU A 41 -3.36 -0.04 -7.11
N TRP A 42 -2.51 0.89 -6.65
CA TRP A 42 -1.23 1.16 -7.30
C TRP A 42 -0.26 -0.01 -7.22
N LEU A 43 -0.27 -0.80 -6.14
CA LEU A 43 0.51 -2.04 -6.09
C LEU A 43 0.04 -3.03 -7.16
N ARG A 44 -1.28 -3.16 -7.39
CA ARG A 44 -1.86 -4.03 -8.42
C ARG A 44 -1.63 -3.56 -9.86
N ILE A 45 -1.40 -2.27 -10.09
CA ILE A 45 -1.08 -1.73 -11.42
C ILE A 45 0.43 -1.74 -11.66
N THR A 46 1.21 -1.15 -10.75
CA THR A 46 2.63 -0.83 -10.99
C THR A 46 3.56 -2.04 -11.02
N TRP A 47 3.11 -3.22 -10.58
CA TRP A 47 3.90 -4.46 -10.70
C TRP A 47 4.02 -4.95 -12.15
N ARG A 48 3.06 -4.61 -13.02
CA ARG A 48 3.06 -5.04 -14.43
C ARG A 48 3.02 -3.91 -15.44
N GLU A 49 2.45 -2.76 -15.09
CA GLU A 49 2.31 -1.63 -16.01
C GLU A 49 3.43 -0.62 -15.86
N GLN A 50 3.81 -0.01 -16.99
CA GLN A 50 4.64 1.19 -16.98
C GLN A 50 3.75 2.41 -16.73
N VAL A 51 4.22 3.33 -15.88
CA VAL A 51 3.51 4.57 -15.57
C VAL A 51 4.34 5.74 -16.10
N GLY A 52 3.75 6.49 -17.03
CA GLY A 52 4.33 7.73 -17.53
C GLY A 52 4.22 8.86 -16.49
N PHE A 53 5.18 9.78 -16.51
CA PHE A 53 5.20 10.95 -15.63
C PHE A 53 5.29 12.23 -16.45
N LEU A 54 4.33 13.12 -16.24
CA LEU A 54 4.35 14.49 -16.76
C LEU A 54 4.91 15.40 -15.65
N PRO A 55 6.07 16.04 -15.87
CA PRO A 55 6.71 16.87 -14.83
C PRO A 55 6.00 18.21 -14.58
N GLU A 56 4.97 18.54 -15.35
CA GLU A 56 4.21 19.78 -15.21
C GLU A 56 3.28 19.77 -13.97
N PRO A 57 3.16 20.89 -13.24
CA PRO A 57 2.28 20.99 -12.08
C PRO A 57 0.81 21.16 -12.50
N LEU A 58 0.15 20.06 -12.89
CA LEU A 58 -1.21 20.06 -13.45
C LEU A 58 -2.33 19.93 -12.41
N VAL A 59 -2.00 19.80 -11.12
CA VAL A 59 -2.99 19.53 -10.05
C VAL A 59 -2.82 20.49 -8.90
N VAL A 60 -3.94 21.11 -8.48
CA VAL A 60 -4.03 21.84 -7.21
C VAL A 60 -4.71 20.95 -6.17
N LYS A 61 -3.95 20.46 -5.20
CA LYS A 61 -4.46 19.65 -4.09
C LYS A 61 -4.79 20.53 -2.89
N ARG A 62 -6.05 20.55 -2.46
CA ARG A 62 -6.49 21.19 -1.22
C ARG A 62 -6.54 20.16 -0.09
N GLY A 63 -6.08 20.53 1.11
CA GLY A 63 -6.04 19.62 2.26
C GLY A 63 -5.92 20.37 3.59
N GLY A 64 -5.86 19.63 4.70
CA GLY A 64 -5.84 20.15 6.07
C GLY A 64 -7.21 20.21 6.74
N HIS A 65 -8.27 19.74 6.06
CA HIS A 65 -9.62 19.69 6.63
C HIS A 65 -9.70 18.68 7.79
N THR A 66 -10.61 18.94 8.74
CA THR A 66 -10.75 18.15 9.98
C THR A 66 -11.31 16.75 9.73
N ASP A 67 -12.05 16.57 8.64
CA ASP A 67 -12.70 15.35 8.17
C ASP A 67 -11.80 14.49 7.25
N GLN A 68 -10.51 14.83 7.12
CA GLN A 68 -9.59 14.06 6.29
C GLN A 68 -9.44 12.61 6.76
N LEU A 69 -9.62 11.67 5.83
CA LEU A 69 -9.52 10.22 6.08
C LEU A 69 -8.18 9.80 6.68
N SER A 70 -7.08 10.45 6.30
CA SER A 70 -5.75 10.19 6.86
C SER A 70 -5.64 10.48 8.37
N ARG A 71 -6.56 11.28 8.93
CA ARG A 71 -6.66 11.57 10.37
C ARG A 71 -7.68 10.68 11.08
N SER A 72 -8.50 9.95 10.32
CA SER A 72 -9.64 9.18 10.86
C SER A 72 -9.24 7.79 11.38
N VAL A 73 -8.14 7.20 10.87
CA VAL A 73 -7.73 5.84 11.22
C VAL A 73 -6.36 5.83 11.87
N ALA A 74 -6.31 5.35 13.12
CA ALA A 74 -5.06 5.09 13.80
C ALA A 74 -4.28 3.96 13.10
N ALA A 75 -2.96 4.16 12.91
CA ALA A 75 -2.05 3.18 12.33
C ALA A 75 -2.44 2.69 10.92
N THR A 76 -2.60 3.64 9.98
CA THR A 76 -2.86 3.38 8.55
C THR A 76 -1.88 2.37 7.92
N ASP A 77 -0.67 2.25 8.44
CA ASP A 77 0.31 1.25 8.01
C ASP A 77 -0.19 -0.20 8.13
N ARG A 78 -1.20 -0.50 8.98
CA ARG A 78 -1.86 -1.81 9.00
C ARG A 78 -2.51 -2.15 7.66
N TYR A 79 -3.13 -1.16 7.00
CA TYR A 79 -3.72 -1.34 5.68
C TYR A 79 -2.64 -1.52 4.62
N ARG A 80 -1.52 -0.80 4.72
CA ARG A 80 -0.39 -1.00 3.80
C ARG A 80 0.24 -2.39 3.95
N ILE A 81 0.38 -2.90 5.18
CA ILE A 81 0.83 -4.28 5.45
C ILE A 81 -0.13 -5.27 4.78
N ARG A 82 -1.43 -5.10 4.96
CA ARG A 82 -2.46 -5.93 4.34
C ARG A 82 -2.39 -5.89 2.81
N ALA A 83 -2.20 -4.71 2.21
CA ALA A 83 -2.05 -4.58 0.76
C ALA A 83 -0.79 -5.28 0.22
N ILE A 84 0.34 -5.19 0.93
CA ILE A 84 1.57 -5.89 0.55
C ILE A 84 1.41 -7.41 0.70
N ASP A 85 0.84 -7.90 1.80
CA ASP A 85 0.54 -9.33 1.98
C ASP A 85 -0.40 -9.84 0.87
N LYS A 86 -1.42 -9.06 0.49
CA LYS A 86 -2.34 -9.39 -0.60
C LYS A 86 -1.65 -9.54 -1.95
N ILE A 87 -0.78 -8.60 -2.35
CA ILE A 87 -0.08 -8.71 -3.65
C ILE A 87 0.97 -9.84 -3.64
N LEU A 88 1.60 -10.12 -2.50
CA LEU A 88 2.50 -11.27 -2.36
C LEU A 88 1.75 -12.61 -2.54
N ARG A 89 0.57 -12.74 -1.90
CA ARG A 89 -0.29 -13.93 -2.03
C ARG A 89 -0.80 -14.17 -3.44
N SER A 90 -0.83 -13.14 -4.29
CA SER A 90 -1.32 -13.31 -5.66
C SER A 90 -0.38 -14.16 -6.53
N GLY A 91 0.87 -14.35 -6.11
CA GLY A 91 1.86 -15.16 -6.86
C GLY A 91 2.28 -14.56 -8.22
N LYS A 92 1.98 -13.27 -8.46
CA LYS A 92 2.20 -12.62 -9.77
C LYS A 92 3.54 -11.90 -9.88
N LEU A 93 4.16 -11.58 -8.75
CA LEU A 93 5.40 -10.81 -8.71
C LEU A 93 6.57 -11.64 -9.23
N ASN A 94 7.46 -11.01 -10.00
CA ASN A 94 8.75 -11.61 -10.30
C ASN A 94 9.64 -11.66 -9.04
N GLU A 95 10.75 -12.40 -9.10
CA GLU A 95 11.62 -12.63 -7.94
C GLU A 95 12.10 -11.32 -7.28
N ARG A 96 12.54 -10.36 -8.07
CA ARG A 96 13.01 -9.05 -7.57
C ARG A 96 11.90 -8.27 -6.88
N GLN A 97 10.72 -8.23 -7.48
CA GLN A 97 9.54 -7.56 -6.92
C GLN A 97 9.10 -8.22 -5.62
N ARG A 98 9.08 -9.56 -5.61
CA ARG A 98 8.73 -10.36 -4.43
C ARG A 98 9.69 -10.07 -3.28
N GLN A 99 11.00 -10.11 -3.52
CA GLN A 99 12.01 -9.79 -2.51
C GLN A 99 11.84 -8.37 -1.96
N SER A 100 11.61 -7.39 -2.85
CA SER A 100 11.39 -5.99 -2.45
C SER A 100 10.12 -5.84 -1.60
N ALA A 101 9.03 -6.54 -1.97
CA ALA A 101 7.78 -6.54 -1.23
C ALA A 101 7.91 -7.20 0.14
N ILE A 102 8.62 -8.34 0.25
CA ILE A 102 8.88 -8.99 1.54
C ILE A 102 9.71 -8.09 2.45
N ALA A 103 10.77 -7.48 1.93
CA ALA A 103 11.62 -6.59 2.72
C ALA A 103 10.83 -5.39 3.28
N GLU A 104 9.96 -4.79 2.46
CA GLU A 104 9.12 -3.68 2.92
C GLU A 104 8.01 -4.13 3.87
N LEU A 105 7.41 -5.31 3.63
CA LEU A 105 6.46 -5.94 4.56
C LEU A 105 7.09 -6.12 5.95
N GLU A 106 8.28 -6.70 6.00
CA GLU A 106 9.01 -6.92 7.25
C GLU A 106 9.30 -5.60 7.97
N ARG A 107 9.77 -4.58 7.23
CA ARG A 107 10.03 -3.26 7.78
C ARG A 107 8.78 -2.63 8.40
N LYS A 108 7.65 -2.63 7.68
CA LYS A 108 6.39 -2.07 8.18
C LYS A 108 5.84 -2.86 9.37
N CYS A 109 5.84 -4.19 9.30
CA CYS A 109 5.40 -5.05 10.41
C CYS A 109 6.22 -4.76 11.68
N ARG A 110 7.55 -4.63 11.57
CA ARG A 110 8.42 -4.31 12.71
C ARG A 110 8.07 -2.98 13.38
N ILE A 111 7.85 -1.92 12.58
CA ILE A 111 7.48 -0.59 13.09
C ILE A 111 6.13 -0.63 13.81
N VAL A 112 5.12 -1.22 13.19
CA VAL A 112 3.78 -1.29 13.78
C VAL A 112 3.78 -2.18 15.02
N ALA A 113 4.46 -3.33 14.99
CA ALA A 113 4.60 -4.24 16.13
C ALA A 113 5.30 -3.55 17.32
N GLN A 114 6.36 -2.78 17.09
CA GLN A 114 7.01 -1.99 18.14
C GLN A 114 6.03 -0.97 18.75
N GLY A 115 5.22 -0.31 17.91
CA GLY A 115 4.17 0.59 18.35
C GLY A 115 3.08 -0.09 19.19
N CYS A 116 2.69 -1.32 18.83
CA CYS A 116 1.75 -2.14 19.59
C CYS A 116 2.32 -2.53 20.97
N ARG A 117 3.56 -3.02 21.03
CA ARG A 117 4.24 -3.38 22.29
C ARG A 117 4.31 -2.21 23.27
N LYS A 118 4.68 -1.01 22.79
CA LYS A 118 4.71 0.21 23.62
C LYS A 118 3.36 0.58 24.24
N ARG A 119 2.25 0.05 23.71
CA ARG A 119 0.87 0.29 24.17
C ARG A 119 0.24 -0.94 24.84
N GLY A 120 1.04 -1.95 25.20
CA GLY A 120 0.57 -3.17 25.86
C GLY A 120 -0.15 -4.17 24.93
N LYS A 121 -0.14 -3.96 23.61
CA LYS A 121 -0.80 -4.80 22.62
C LYS A 121 0.15 -5.88 22.08
N THR A 122 0.61 -6.77 22.94
CA THR A 122 1.66 -7.76 22.59
C THR A 122 1.17 -8.81 21.57
N GLU A 123 -0.05 -9.32 21.72
CA GLU A 123 -0.63 -10.30 20.80
C GLU A 123 -0.74 -9.75 19.38
N GLU A 124 -1.24 -8.51 19.22
CA GLU A 124 -1.30 -7.84 17.90
C GLU A 124 0.09 -7.67 17.28
N ALA A 125 1.13 -7.45 18.11
CA ALA A 125 2.50 -7.33 17.62
C ALA A 125 3.04 -8.67 17.09
N GLU A 126 2.73 -9.78 17.77
CA GLU A 126 3.12 -11.13 17.35
C GLU A 126 2.41 -11.56 16.07
N GLN A 127 1.10 -11.29 15.97
CA GLN A 127 0.33 -11.55 14.76
C GLN A 127 0.93 -10.83 13.54
N LEU A 128 1.33 -9.55 13.68
CA LEU A 128 1.96 -8.79 12.60
C LEU A 128 3.30 -9.37 12.15
N LEU A 129 4.12 -9.85 13.08
CA LEU A 129 5.40 -10.48 12.77
C LEU A 129 5.21 -11.83 12.08
N ALA A 130 4.21 -12.62 12.51
CA ALA A 130 3.86 -13.90 11.90
C ALA A 130 3.38 -13.78 10.43
N VAL A 131 2.89 -12.61 10.00
CA VAL A 131 2.55 -12.37 8.58
C VAL A 131 3.79 -12.50 7.69
N VAL A 132 4.95 -12.03 8.15
CA VAL A 132 6.20 -12.05 7.38
C VAL A 132 6.68 -13.49 7.15
N GLU A 133 6.58 -14.33 8.18
CA GLU A 133 7.03 -15.73 8.11
C GLU A 133 6.24 -16.56 7.08
N LYS A 134 5.03 -16.15 6.72
CA LYS A 134 4.22 -16.82 5.67
C LYS A 134 4.80 -16.65 4.26
N HIS A 135 5.74 -15.73 4.07
CA HIS A 135 6.33 -15.40 2.76
C HIS A 135 7.82 -15.75 2.66
N ARG A 136 8.42 -16.29 3.72
CA ARG A 136 9.76 -16.88 3.67
C ARG A 136 9.68 -18.29 3.10
#